data_AF-A0A8T3RN78-F1
#
_entry.id   AF-A0A8T3RN78-F1
#
_cell.length_a   1.000
_cell.length_b   1.000
_cell.length_c   1.000
_cell.angle_alpha   90.00
_cell.angle_beta   90.00
_cell.angle_gamma   90.00
#
_symmetry.space_group_name_H-M   'P 1'
#
loop_
_entity.id
_entity.type
_entity.pdbx_description
1 polymer ?
#
loop_
_entity_poly.entity_id
_entity_poly.type
_entity_poly.pdbx_seq_one_letter_code
_entity_poly.pdbx_strand_id
1 'polypeptide(L)'
;MNNDTPLLKIRFDGEAVGPGRIPVRHLLRFLGNMNKALQRTGRVLLGESVSVRRGPQPHSIKDEVALNLVLLTHGSPAAVLGFERRIEQQALAGMDRGMEILEKAIVGLAAVQKADEALPPGYDVGVLMAWRDAGMVFRQGIERIEFTLNHADRPAVAAFTPNGFVRIQQRIQGPQTNMRTIEGRLLMADFKEHGTRCR
;
A
#
# COMPACT_ATOMS: atom_id res chain seq x y z
N MET A 1 19.75 8.67 16.35
CA MET A 1 19.25 7.68 15.38
C MET A 1 20.47 7.00 14.77
N ASN A 2 20.51 5.66 14.74
CA ASN A 2 21.62 4.94 14.09
C ASN A 2 21.56 5.21 12.59
N ASN A 3 22.54 5.96 12.06
CA ASN A 3 22.62 6.36 10.65
C ASN A 3 22.80 5.18 9.67
N ASP A 4 22.93 3.94 10.15
CA ASP A 4 23.15 2.75 9.31
C ASP A 4 21.86 1.98 8.96
N THR A 5 20.71 2.39 9.49
CA THR A 5 19.44 1.70 9.22
C THR A 5 18.58 2.50 8.27
N PRO A 6 18.40 2.06 7.01
CA PRO A 6 17.56 2.76 6.06
C PRO A 6 16.11 2.89 6.53
N LEU A 7 15.46 4.00 6.20
CA LEU A 7 14.07 4.30 6.56
C LEU A 7 13.12 3.15 6.24
N LEU A 8 13.10 2.67 4.99
CA LEU A 8 12.28 1.52 4.58
C LEU A 8 13.18 0.38 4.10
N LYS A 9 13.10 -0.77 4.79
CA LYS A 9 13.71 -2.02 4.33
C LYS A 9 12.66 -2.92 3.70
N ILE A 10 13.00 -3.53 2.57
CA ILE A 10 12.18 -4.54 1.90
C ILE A 10 13.02 -5.79 1.69
N ARG A 11 12.62 -6.89 2.33
CA ARG A 11 13.25 -8.20 2.17
C ARG A 11 12.38 -9.08 1.28
N PHE A 12 12.99 -9.77 0.32
CA PHE A 12 12.35 -10.77 -0.52
C PHE A 12 12.94 -12.14 -0.23
N ASP A 13 12.09 -13.12 0.01
CA ASP A 13 12.46 -14.54 0.17
C ASP A 13 11.74 -15.40 -0.88
N GLY A 14 12.36 -16.50 -1.29
CA GLY A 14 11.80 -17.52 -2.19
C GLY A 14 12.81 -17.98 -3.25
N GLU A 15 12.54 -19.11 -3.93
CA GLU A 15 13.47 -19.72 -4.90
C GLU A 15 13.90 -18.80 -6.06
N ALA A 16 13.03 -17.88 -6.47
CA ALA A 16 13.34 -16.90 -7.51
C ALA A 16 14.29 -15.79 -7.04
N VAL A 17 14.53 -15.72 -5.74
CA VAL A 17 15.46 -14.80 -5.08
C VAL A 17 16.62 -15.65 -4.55
N GLY A 18 17.73 -15.67 -5.28
CA GLY A 18 18.95 -16.28 -4.75
C GLY A 18 19.65 -15.36 -3.75
N PRO A 19 20.77 -15.79 -3.15
CA PRO A 19 21.56 -14.95 -2.25
C PRO A 19 21.93 -13.62 -2.93
N GLY A 20 21.27 -12.53 -2.53
CA GLY A 20 21.51 -11.19 -3.09
C GLY A 20 21.10 -10.96 -4.54
N ARG A 21 20.31 -11.85 -5.14
CA ARG A 21 19.84 -11.68 -6.52
C ARG A 21 18.33 -11.65 -6.59
N ILE A 22 17.79 -10.68 -7.31
CA ILE A 22 16.39 -10.62 -7.72
C ILE A 22 16.34 -10.28 -9.21
N PRO A 23 15.53 -10.98 -10.03
CA PRO A 23 15.40 -10.61 -11.43
C PRO A 23 14.94 -9.15 -11.57
N VAL A 24 15.67 -8.36 -12.35
CA VAL A 24 15.41 -6.91 -12.53
C VAL A 24 13.96 -6.65 -12.95
N ARG A 25 13.40 -7.48 -13.81
CA ARG A 25 11.99 -7.39 -14.23
C ARG A 25 11.01 -7.54 -13.06
N HIS A 26 11.30 -8.45 -12.12
CA HIS A 26 10.46 -8.65 -10.93
C HIS A 26 10.56 -7.44 -10.02
N LEU A 27 11.78 -6.96 -9.78
CA LEU A 27 12.05 -5.79 -8.97
C LEU A 27 11.35 -4.54 -9.51
N LEU A 28 11.54 -4.20 -10.78
CA LEU A 28 10.93 -3.03 -11.40
C LEU A 28 9.39 -3.11 -11.38
N ARG A 29 8.82 -4.28 -11.65
CA ARG A 29 7.37 -4.49 -11.60
C ARG A 29 6.84 -4.30 -10.19
N PHE A 30 7.51 -4.86 -9.19
CA PHE A 30 7.14 -4.72 -7.80
C PHE A 30 7.23 -3.26 -7.35
N LEU A 31 8.38 -2.61 -7.53
CA LEU A 31 8.59 -1.20 -7.14
C LEU A 31 7.61 -0.26 -7.83
N GLY A 32 7.33 -0.49 -9.12
CA GLY A 32 6.34 0.29 -9.87
C GLY A 32 4.93 0.18 -9.30
N ASN A 33 4.52 -1.01 -8.82
CA ASN A 33 3.18 -1.19 -8.23
C ASN A 33 3.13 -0.80 -6.76
N MET A 34 4.22 -0.97 -6.01
CA MET A 34 4.37 -0.44 -4.66
C MET A 34 4.25 1.09 -4.66
N ASN A 35 4.95 1.78 -5.58
CA ASN A 35 4.84 3.24 -5.70
C ASN A 35 3.41 3.68 -6.03
N LYS A 36 2.69 2.95 -6.89
CA LYS A 36 1.26 3.19 -7.11
C LYS A 36 0.43 3.01 -5.84
N ALA A 37 0.73 2.00 -5.02
CA ALA A 37 0.03 1.78 -3.76
C ALA A 37 0.26 2.95 -2.80
N LEU A 38 1.50 3.41 -2.62
CA LEU A 38 1.83 4.60 -1.81
C LEU A 38 1.08 5.84 -2.29
N GLN A 39 1.14 6.15 -3.58
CA GLN A 39 0.44 7.30 -4.16
C GLN A 39 -1.07 7.23 -3.98
N ARG A 40 -1.67 6.04 -4.16
CA ARG A 40 -3.11 5.85 -3.96
C ARG A 40 -3.50 5.98 -2.49
N THR A 41 -2.67 5.48 -1.57
CA THR A 41 -2.88 5.68 -0.13
C THR A 41 -2.87 7.18 0.21
N GLY A 42 -1.92 7.95 -0.33
CA GLY A 42 -1.90 9.40 -0.16
C GLY A 42 -3.14 10.10 -0.68
N ARG A 43 -3.68 9.68 -1.83
CA ARG A 43 -4.95 10.22 -2.34
C ARG A 43 -6.12 9.97 -1.39
N VAL A 44 -6.24 8.75 -0.88
CA VAL A 44 -7.31 8.40 0.07
C VAL A 44 -7.19 9.22 1.35
N LEU A 45 -5.99 9.35 1.90
CA LEU A 45 -5.75 10.13 3.14
C LEU A 45 -6.04 11.62 2.96
N LEU A 46 -5.82 12.18 1.77
CA LEU A 46 -6.15 13.56 1.44
C LEU A 46 -7.64 13.78 1.10
N GLY A 47 -8.49 12.75 1.26
CA GLY A 47 -9.92 12.85 1.04
C GLY A 47 -10.34 12.79 -0.44
N GLU A 48 -9.46 12.36 -1.35
CA GLU A 48 -9.90 12.06 -2.71
C GLU A 48 -10.85 10.85 -2.68
N SER A 49 -12.11 11.08 -3.07
CA SER A 49 -13.22 10.12 -2.98
C SER A 49 -12.97 8.76 -3.67
N VAL A 50 -12.06 8.70 -4.65
CA VAL A 50 -11.64 7.47 -5.35
C VAL A 50 -10.17 7.59 -5.78
N SER A 51 -9.29 6.73 -5.28
CA SER A 51 -7.85 6.77 -5.60
C SER A 51 -7.52 6.43 -7.06
N VAL A 52 -8.48 5.80 -7.76
CA VAL A 52 -8.37 5.35 -9.17
C VAL A 52 -8.64 6.49 -10.17
N ARG A 53 -9.05 7.68 -9.74
CA ARG A 53 -9.43 8.77 -10.64
C ARG A 53 -8.31 9.10 -11.63
N ARG A 54 -8.68 9.22 -12.92
CA ARG A 54 -7.80 9.66 -14.02
C ARG A 54 -7.59 11.17 -13.93
N GLY A 55 -6.34 11.62 -14.03
CA GLY A 55 -5.96 13.02 -13.99
C GLY A 55 -4.53 13.22 -13.48
N PRO A 56 -3.94 14.41 -13.64
CA PRO A 56 -2.64 14.74 -13.08
C PRO A 56 -2.64 14.44 -11.57
N GLN A 57 -1.64 13.72 -11.09
CA GLN A 57 -1.46 13.56 -9.65
C GLN A 57 -1.09 14.93 -9.07
N PRO A 58 -1.63 15.32 -7.90
CA PRO A 58 -1.08 16.45 -7.16
C PRO A 58 0.43 16.22 -7.03
N HIS A 59 1.24 17.14 -7.57
CA HIS A 59 2.71 16.99 -7.57
C HIS A 59 3.24 16.75 -6.15
N SER A 60 2.55 17.31 -5.14
CA SER A 60 2.82 17.08 -3.73
C SER A 60 2.88 15.60 -3.34
N ILE A 61 1.91 14.75 -3.69
CA ILE A 61 1.91 13.35 -3.23
C ILE A 61 3.10 12.57 -3.80
N LYS A 62 3.41 12.78 -5.09
CA LYS A 62 4.49 12.07 -5.77
C LYS A 62 5.84 12.37 -5.13
N ASP A 63 6.08 13.63 -4.79
CA ASP A 63 7.34 14.07 -4.20
C ASP A 63 7.43 13.64 -2.72
N GLU A 64 6.32 13.67 -1.99
CA GLU A 64 6.23 13.25 -0.58
C GLU A 64 6.58 11.77 -0.35
N VAL A 65 6.18 10.90 -1.28
CA VAL A 65 6.43 9.45 -1.21
C VAL A 65 7.62 8.99 -2.06
N ALA A 66 8.38 9.93 -2.64
CA ALA A 66 9.54 9.59 -3.47
C ALA A 66 10.64 8.95 -2.61
N LEU A 67 11.05 7.75 -3.01
CA LEU A 67 12.07 6.96 -2.35
C LEU A 67 13.30 6.77 -3.25
N ASN A 68 14.48 6.90 -2.67
CA ASN A 68 15.77 6.58 -3.28
C ASN A 68 16.25 5.23 -2.74
N LEU A 69 16.71 4.33 -3.62
CA LEU A 69 17.35 3.08 -3.22
C LEU A 69 18.77 3.40 -2.73
N VAL A 70 19.04 3.18 -1.45
CA VAL A 70 20.34 3.46 -0.80
C VAL A 70 21.10 2.20 -0.39
N LEU A 71 20.41 1.06 -0.33
CA LEU A 71 21.00 -0.22 0.07
C LEU A 71 20.46 -1.34 -0.83
N LEU A 72 21.38 -2.15 -1.35
CA LEU A 72 21.11 -3.44 -1.97
C LEU A 72 22.06 -4.44 -1.33
N THR A 73 21.54 -5.32 -0.51
CA THR A 73 22.31 -6.34 0.19
C THR A 73 21.56 -7.67 0.18
N HIS A 74 22.11 -8.68 0.83
CA HIS A 74 21.55 -10.01 0.89
C HIS A 74 21.32 -10.50 2.31
N GLY A 75 20.26 -11.27 2.49
CA GLY A 75 20.19 -12.29 3.53
C GLY A 75 20.49 -13.65 2.91
N SER A 76 20.71 -14.68 3.72
CA SER A 76 20.66 -16.05 3.23
C SER A 76 19.27 -16.63 3.54
N PRO A 77 18.46 -17.06 2.54
CA PRO A 77 18.51 -16.82 1.10
C PRO A 77 17.53 -15.70 0.68
N ALA A 78 17.97 -14.44 0.73
CA ALA A 78 17.10 -13.28 0.49
C ALA A 78 17.81 -12.11 -0.19
N ALA A 79 17.04 -11.29 -0.89
CA ALA A 79 17.47 -9.97 -1.33
C ALA A 79 16.87 -8.91 -0.41
N VAL A 80 17.69 -7.96 0.06
CA VAL A 80 17.27 -6.89 0.96
C VAL A 80 17.56 -5.55 0.30
N LEU A 81 16.52 -4.75 0.17
CA LEU A 81 16.58 -3.38 -0.33
C LEU A 81 16.38 -2.42 0.83
N GLY A 82 17.10 -1.31 0.83
CA GLY A 82 16.87 -0.19 1.75
C GLY A 82 16.64 1.10 0.98
N PHE A 83 15.66 1.85 1.44
CA PHE A 83 15.22 3.08 0.82
C PHE A 83 15.22 4.24 1.80
N GLU A 84 15.57 5.42 1.30
CA GLU A 84 15.43 6.70 1.97
C GLU A 84 14.45 7.59 1.24
N ARG A 85 13.84 8.55 1.95
CA ARG A 85 13.04 9.59 1.28
C ARG A 85 13.94 10.53 0.50
N ARG A 86 13.43 11.00 -0.65
CA ARG A 86 14.12 12.00 -1.46
C ARG A 86 14.13 13.38 -0.80
N ILE A 87 13.08 13.72 -0.07
CA ILE A 87 12.98 14.99 0.66
C ILE A 87 13.68 14.79 2.01
N GLU A 88 14.81 15.47 2.20
CA GLU A 88 15.62 15.41 3.42
C GLU A 88 15.04 16.27 4.56
N GLN A 89 14.11 17.17 4.24
CA GLN A 89 13.57 18.12 5.22
C GLN A 89 12.59 17.40 6.15
N GLN A 90 13.01 17.22 7.41
CA GLN A 90 12.14 16.70 8.46
C GLN A 90 11.00 17.69 8.70
N ALA A 91 9.78 17.29 8.34
CA ALA A 91 8.59 17.99 8.78
C ALA A 91 8.42 17.80 10.30
N LEU A 92 7.75 18.74 10.96
CA LEU A 92 7.40 18.61 12.37
C LEU A 92 6.57 17.33 12.59
N ALA A 93 6.72 16.71 13.76
CA ALA A 93 5.95 15.53 14.13
C ALA A 93 4.43 15.79 13.95
N GLY A 94 3.74 14.90 13.22
CA GLY A 94 2.33 15.06 12.88
C GLY A 94 2.04 15.92 11.64
N MET A 95 3.05 16.52 11.01
CA MET A 95 2.90 17.27 9.75
C MET A 95 3.57 16.58 8.56
N ASP A 96 4.26 15.47 8.79
CA ASP A 96 4.93 14.68 7.77
C ASP A 96 3.95 13.77 7.02
N ARG A 97 3.35 14.31 5.95
CA ARG A 97 2.41 13.56 5.11
C ARG A 97 3.06 12.37 4.42
N GLY A 98 4.29 12.52 3.92
CA GLY A 98 4.99 11.40 3.29
C GLY A 98 5.21 10.25 4.27
N MET A 99 5.55 10.54 5.52
CA MET A 99 5.67 9.52 6.56
C MET A 99 4.33 8.86 6.90
N GLU A 100 3.28 9.65 7.07
CA GLU A 100 1.93 9.12 7.33
C GLU A 100 1.48 8.18 6.21
N ILE A 101 1.72 8.55 4.95
CA ILE A 101 1.39 7.71 3.80
C ILE A 101 2.15 6.40 3.82
N LEU A 102 3.46 6.43 4.07
CA LEU A 102 4.29 5.23 4.16
C LEU A 102 3.79 4.31 5.28
N GLU A 103 3.55 4.86 6.47
CA GLU A 103 3.08 4.09 7.61
C GLU A 103 1.71 3.46 7.36
N LYS A 104 0.72 4.24 6.90
CA LYS A 104 -0.62 3.73 6.61
C LYS A 104 -0.60 2.70 5.48
N ALA A 105 0.23 2.90 4.45
CA ALA A 105 0.37 1.92 3.38
C ALA A 105 0.94 0.59 3.89
N ILE A 106 1.99 0.60 4.69
CA ILE A 106 2.64 -0.63 5.20
C ILE A 106 1.79 -1.31 6.28
N VAL A 107 1.32 -0.58 7.29
CA VAL A 107 0.49 -1.14 8.37
C VAL A 107 -0.86 -1.61 7.82
N GLY A 108 -1.46 -0.83 6.92
CA GLY A 108 -2.70 -1.20 6.25
C GLY A 108 -2.57 -2.48 5.42
N LEU A 109 -1.39 -2.75 4.84
CA LEU A 109 -1.14 -3.98 4.09
C LEU A 109 -1.24 -5.20 4.99
N ALA A 110 -0.70 -5.13 6.21
CA ALA A 110 -0.85 -6.19 7.20
C ALA A 110 -2.32 -6.37 7.63
N ALA A 111 -3.08 -5.28 7.74
CA ALA A 111 -4.50 -5.32 8.13
C ALA A 111 -5.40 -5.95 7.07
N VAL A 112 -5.26 -5.57 5.79
CA VAL A 112 -6.11 -6.10 4.70
C VAL A 112 -5.87 -7.59 4.39
N GLN A 113 -4.76 -8.15 4.87
CA GLN A 113 -4.50 -9.58 4.81
C GLN A 113 -5.22 -10.36 5.93
N LYS A 114 -5.89 -9.70 6.88
CA LYS A 114 -6.70 -10.35 7.93
C LYS A 114 -8.15 -10.54 7.45
N ALA A 115 -8.98 -11.20 8.27
CA ALA A 115 -10.36 -11.57 7.90
C ALA A 115 -11.39 -10.42 8.08
N ASP A 116 -10.98 -9.27 8.62
CA ASP A 116 -11.87 -8.15 8.91
C ASP A 116 -12.43 -7.49 7.62
N GLU A 117 -13.73 -7.24 7.52
CA GLU A 117 -14.32 -6.65 6.32
C GLU A 117 -13.94 -5.19 6.10
N ALA A 118 -13.70 -4.44 7.19
CA ALA A 118 -13.38 -3.02 7.10
C ALA A 118 -12.02 -2.78 6.43
N LEU A 119 -11.95 -1.76 5.57
CA LEU A 119 -10.67 -1.29 5.02
C LEU A 119 -9.99 -0.36 6.02
N PRO A 120 -8.66 -0.48 6.22
CA PRO A 120 -7.93 0.42 7.11
C PRO A 120 -7.88 1.85 6.54
N PRO A 121 -7.57 2.86 7.38
CA PRO A 121 -7.38 4.23 6.92
C PRO A 121 -6.37 4.31 5.78
N GLY A 122 -6.67 5.10 4.76
CA GLY A 122 -5.82 5.22 3.57
C GLY A 122 -5.97 4.08 2.55
N TYR A 123 -6.95 3.18 2.72
CA TYR A 123 -7.25 2.11 1.77
C TYR A 123 -8.61 2.27 1.10
N ASP A 124 -8.61 2.09 -0.21
CA ASP A 124 -9.79 1.87 -1.02
C ASP A 124 -9.52 0.70 -2.01
N VAL A 125 -10.47 0.42 -2.91
CA VAL A 125 -10.29 -0.62 -3.94
C VAL A 125 -9.06 -0.36 -4.80
N GLY A 126 -8.76 0.91 -5.12
CA GLY A 126 -7.59 1.25 -5.92
C GLY A 126 -6.29 0.89 -5.22
N VAL A 127 -6.19 1.10 -3.91
CA VAL A 127 -5.03 0.68 -3.11
C VAL A 127 -4.90 -0.85 -3.13
N LEU A 128 -6.01 -1.59 -2.94
CA LEU A 128 -6.01 -3.05 -3.04
C LEU A 128 -5.56 -3.55 -4.42
N MET A 129 -6.03 -2.92 -5.50
CA MET A 129 -5.60 -3.27 -6.86
C MET A 129 -4.11 -3.04 -7.07
N ALA A 130 -3.53 -1.98 -6.50
CA ALA A 130 -2.10 -1.72 -6.60
C ALA A 130 -1.28 -2.79 -5.85
N TRP A 131 -1.70 -3.19 -4.65
CA TRP A 131 -1.06 -4.27 -3.90
C TRP A 131 -1.23 -5.63 -4.56
N ARG A 132 -2.39 -5.92 -5.15
CA ARG A 132 -2.59 -7.10 -6.00
C ARG A 132 -1.55 -7.12 -7.14
N ASP A 133 -1.40 -6.01 -7.85
CA ASP A 133 -0.48 -5.93 -8.98
C ASP A 133 1.00 -6.03 -8.53
N ALA A 134 1.32 -5.58 -7.32
CA ALA A 134 2.63 -5.80 -6.69
C ALA A 134 2.85 -7.28 -6.33
N GLY A 135 1.83 -7.95 -5.78
CA GLY A 135 1.87 -9.36 -5.39
C GLY A 135 1.94 -10.35 -6.56
N MET A 136 1.83 -9.90 -7.81
CA MET A 136 2.00 -10.77 -8.98
C MET A 136 3.37 -11.47 -9.03
N VAL A 137 4.37 -10.94 -8.32
CA VAL A 137 5.69 -11.56 -8.17
C VAL A 137 5.66 -12.89 -7.41
N PHE A 138 4.62 -13.17 -6.61
CA PHE A 138 4.45 -14.48 -5.94
C PHE A 138 4.24 -15.61 -6.95
N ARG A 139 3.69 -15.32 -8.14
CA ARG A 139 3.58 -16.31 -9.23
C ARG A 139 4.91 -16.64 -9.90
N GLN A 140 5.98 -15.96 -9.50
CA GLN A 140 7.28 -16.03 -10.13
C GLN A 140 8.33 -16.61 -9.19
N GLY A 141 7.92 -17.28 -8.10
CA GLY A 141 8.81 -17.95 -7.14
C GLY A 141 9.28 -17.07 -5.97
N ILE A 142 8.64 -15.92 -5.73
CA ILE A 142 8.77 -15.20 -4.45
C ILE A 142 7.76 -15.81 -3.47
N GLU A 143 8.16 -16.02 -2.22
CA GLU A 143 7.35 -16.67 -1.18
C GLU A 143 6.97 -15.71 -0.06
N ARG A 144 7.78 -14.70 0.19
CA ARG A 144 7.54 -13.71 1.24
C ARG A 144 8.20 -12.39 0.89
N ILE A 145 7.51 -11.31 1.22
CA ILE A 145 8.05 -9.95 1.14
C ILE A 145 7.83 -9.31 2.52
N GLU A 146 8.90 -8.90 3.18
CA GLU A 146 8.81 -8.20 4.46
C GLU A 146 9.16 -6.74 4.30
N PHE A 147 8.38 -5.89 4.94
CA PHE A 147 8.59 -4.45 5.01
C PHE A 147 8.92 -4.08 6.45
N THR A 148 9.95 -3.28 6.64
CA THR A 148 10.31 -2.69 7.93
C THR A 148 10.49 -1.18 7.75
N LEU A 149 9.63 -0.39 8.41
CA LEU A 149 9.67 1.07 8.38
C LEU A 149 10.24 1.61 9.71
N ASN A 150 11.46 2.14 9.65
CA ASN A 150 12.29 2.58 10.77
C ASN A 150 12.15 4.09 11.04
N HIS A 151 10.94 4.55 11.37
CA HIS A 151 10.65 5.98 11.59
C HIS A 151 10.34 6.35 13.06
N ALA A 152 10.15 5.34 13.92
CA ALA A 152 9.82 5.48 15.33
C ALA A 152 10.66 4.52 16.17
N ASP A 153 10.58 4.63 17.50
CA ASP A 153 11.30 3.74 18.45
C ASP A 153 10.97 2.26 18.23
N ARG A 154 9.74 1.98 17.78
CA ARG A 154 9.32 0.65 17.33
C ARG A 154 9.07 0.67 15.83
N PRO A 155 9.85 -0.07 15.03
CA PRO A 155 9.62 -0.16 13.60
C PRO A 155 8.24 -0.74 13.28
N ALA A 156 7.56 -0.16 12.28
CA ALA A 156 6.36 -0.78 11.73
C ALA A 156 6.78 -1.91 10.78
N VAL A 157 6.24 -3.11 11.01
CA VAL A 157 6.57 -4.31 10.24
C VAL A 157 5.32 -4.88 9.58
N ALA A 158 5.43 -5.24 8.31
CA ALA A 158 4.39 -5.96 7.59
C ALA A 158 5.00 -7.07 6.74
N ALA A 159 4.35 -8.24 6.73
CA ALA A 159 4.67 -9.31 5.80
C ALA A 159 3.59 -9.39 4.72
N PHE A 160 4.00 -9.51 3.46
CA PHE A 160 3.13 -9.81 2.34
C PHE A 160 3.46 -11.20 1.81
N THR A 161 2.43 -12.05 1.78
CA THR A 161 2.56 -13.48 1.49
C THR A 161 1.61 -13.90 0.37
N PRO A 162 1.80 -15.07 -0.26
CA PRO A 162 0.85 -15.64 -1.22
C PRO A 162 -0.58 -15.74 -0.67
N ASN A 163 -0.75 -16.13 0.60
CA ASN A 163 -2.06 -16.18 1.25
C ASN A 163 -2.69 -14.78 1.38
N GLY A 164 -1.87 -13.79 1.75
CA GLY A 164 -2.30 -12.40 1.78
C GLY A 164 -2.69 -11.85 0.40
N PHE A 165 -1.94 -12.23 -0.64
CA PHE A 165 -2.26 -11.88 -2.03
C PHE A 165 -3.62 -12.45 -2.46
N VAL A 166 -3.91 -13.71 -2.14
CA VAL A 166 -5.22 -14.32 -2.40
C VAL A 166 -6.34 -13.58 -1.66
N ARG A 167 -6.13 -13.22 -0.40
CA ARG A 167 -7.12 -12.44 0.38
C ARG A 167 -7.39 -11.06 -0.22
N ILE A 168 -6.35 -10.36 -0.67
CA ILE A 168 -6.51 -9.08 -1.38
C ILE A 168 -7.32 -9.28 -2.67
N GLN A 169 -7.09 -10.36 -3.41
CA GLN A 169 -7.90 -10.67 -4.61
C GLN A 169 -9.37 -10.91 -4.27
N GLN A 170 -9.66 -11.66 -3.21
CA GLN A 170 -11.02 -11.93 -2.75
C GLN A 170 -11.74 -10.63 -2.35
N ARG A 171 -11.06 -9.72 -1.63
CA ARG A 171 -11.62 -8.41 -1.26
C ARG A 171 -11.96 -7.51 -2.45
N ILE A 172 -11.22 -7.64 -3.55
CA ILE A 172 -11.51 -6.89 -4.79
C ILE A 172 -12.74 -7.46 -5.50
N GLN A 173 -12.97 -8.78 -5.41
CA GLN A 173 -14.08 -9.47 -6.07
C GLN A 173 -15.39 -9.44 -5.26
N GLY A 174 -15.33 -9.23 -3.94
CA GLY A 174 -16.50 -9.23 -3.07
C GLY A 174 -17.47 -8.05 -3.31
N PRO A 175 -18.76 -8.20 -2.98
CA PRO A 175 -19.72 -7.11 -3.06
C PRO A 175 -19.32 -6.00 -2.08
N GLN A 176 -18.95 -4.83 -2.62
CA GLN A 176 -18.75 -3.65 -1.79
C GLN A 176 -20.11 -3.14 -1.31
N THR A 177 -20.56 -3.58 -0.14
CA THR A 177 -21.61 -2.88 0.61
C THR A 177 -21.04 -1.57 1.15
N ASN A 178 -20.93 -0.59 0.27
CA ASN A 178 -20.54 0.76 0.61
C ASN A 178 -21.73 1.44 1.31
N MET A 179 -21.98 1.07 2.57
CA MET A 179 -22.98 1.74 3.40
C MET A 179 -22.52 3.18 3.60
N ARG A 180 -23.23 4.12 2.97
CA ARG A 180 -23.01 5.55 3.14
C ARG A 180 -24.19 6.12 3.92
N THR A 181 -23.89 6.75 5.05
CA THR A 181 -24.85 7.62 5.73
C THR A 181 -24.85 8.96 5.00
N ILE A 182 -25.97 9.31 4.37
CA ILE A 182 -26.18 10.61 3.74
C ILE A 182 -27.15 11.38 4.64
N GLU A 183 -26.69 12.48 5.23
CA GLU A 183 -27.59 13.42 5.90
C GLU A 183 -28.24 14.33 4.87
N GLY A 184 -29.58 14.28 4.80
CA GLY A 184 -30.39 15.06 3.88
C GLY A 184 -31.87 14.95 4.23
N ARG A 185 -32.71 15.78 3.63
CA ARG A 185 -34.17 15.63 3.71
C ARG A 185 -34.64 14.73 2.59
N LEU A 186 -35.22 13.58 2.94
CA LEU A 186 -35.91 12.71 1.98
C LEU A 186 -37.15 13.45 1.44
N LEU A 187 -37.12 13.86 0.17
CA LEU A 187 -38.26 14.57 -0.43
C LEU A 187 -39.34 13.61 -0.94
N MET A 188 -38.95 12.42 -1.41
CA MET A 188 -39.87 11.40 -1.93
C MET A 188 -39.22 10.02 -1.92
N ALA A 189 -39.99 8.98 -1.59
CA ALA A 189 -39.58 7.58 -1.76
C ALA A 189 -40.67 6.81 -2.51
N ASP A 190 -40.29 6.17 -3.61
CA ASP A 190 -41.18 5.26 -4.36
C ASP A 190 -40.83 3.82 -3.97
N PHE A 191 -41.75 3.17 -3.25
CA PHE A 191 -41.62 1.78 -2.81
C PHE A 191 -42.45 0.88 -3.72
N LYS A 192 -41.93 0.56 -4.90
CA LYS A 192 -42.52 -0.46 -5.78
C LYS A 192 -41.77 -1.78 -5.62
N GLU A 193 -42.49 -2.89 -5.77
CA GLU A 193 -41.99 -4.26 -5.57
C GLU A 193 -40.75 -4.63 -6.42
N HIS A 194 -40.39 -3.81 -7.42
CA HIS A 194 -39.29 -4.10 -8.37
C HIS A 194 -38.12 -3.10 -8.29
N GLY A 195 -38.05 -2.29 -7.22
CA GLY A 195 -36.85 -1.51 -6.92
C GLY A 195 -37.13 -0.24 -6.14
N THR A 196 -36.39 -0.05 -5.05
CA THR A 196 -36.39 1.18 -4.26
C THR A 196 -35.54 2.24 -4.97
N ARG A 197 -36.15 3.39 -5.31
CA ARG A 197 -35.43 4.56 -5.81
C ARG A 197 -35.68 5.74 -4.88
N CYS A 198 -34.60 6.26 -4.30
CA CYS A 198 -34.61 7.55 -3.61
C CYS A 198 -34.19 8.64 -4.61
N ARG A 199 -34.91 9.75 -4.67
CA ARG A 199 -34.54 10.95 -5.45
C ARG A 199 -34.36 12.14 -4.53
#